data_AF-A0A423VI08-F1
#
_entry.id   AF-A0A423VI08-F1
#
_cell.length_a   1.000
_cell.length_b   1.000
_cell.length_c   1.000
_cell.angle_alpha   90.00
_cell.angle_beta   90.00
_cell.angle_gamma   90.00
#
_symmetry.space_group_name_H-M   'P 1'
#
loop_
_entity.id
_entity.type
_entity.pdbx_description
1 polymer ?
#
loop_
_entity_poly.entity_id
_entity_poly.type
_entity_poly.pdbx_seq_one_letter_code
_entity_poly.pdbx_strand_id
1 'polypeptide(L)'
;MNALIISRVWAGFGGALGDSSATWRLHEPMADEVLMSLPPNWAFYINMVIFGALSPIYVFALPSIPMQPGRRWTDKVKELDWLGVMLSAGMYVCFVLAFTFGGSEWAWSSGHVIALVVVSGVSAAAFAASQVWALLLADRRSQRLFPVDFLGNLQLLLQYL
;
A
#
# COMPACT_ATOMS: atom_id res chain seq x y z
N MET A 1 -16.79 15.46 7.80
CA MET A 1 -16.10 14.48 6.94
C MET A 1 -15.01 15.13 6.07
N ASN A 2 -15.24 16.31 5.48
CA ASN A 2 -14.24 17.03 4.66
C ASN A 2 -12.97 17.44 5.43
N ALA A 3 -13.06 17.82 6.71
CA ALA A 3 -11.92 18.24 7.53
C ALA A 3 -10.86 17.13 7.76
N LEU A 4 -11.28 15.86 7.77
CA LEU A 4 -10.39 14.70 7.95
C LEU A 4 -9.59 14.34 6.69
N ILE A 5 -10.11 14.68 5.51
CA ILE A 5 -9.41 14.51 4.22
C ILE A 5 -8.41 15.67 4.04
N ILE A 6 -8.83 16.89 4.40
CA ILE A 6 -8.00 18.10 4.31
C ILE A 6 -6.75 17.99 5.20
N SER A 7 -6.89 17.53 6.44
CA SER A 7 -5.75 17.34 7.36
C SER A 7 -4.79 16.25 6.90
N ARG A 8 -5.26 15.22 6.19
CA ARG A 8 -4.42 14.14 5.65
C ARG A 8 -3.65 14.52 4.39
N VAL A 9 -4.24 15.32 3.50
CA VAL A 9 -3.56 15.84 2.30
C VAL A 9 -2.49 16.87 2.68
N TRP A 10 -2.79 17.75 3.64
CA TRP A 10 -1.81 18.72 4.13
C TRP A 10 -0.73 18.11 5.02
N ALA A 11 -1.03 17.11 5.84
CA ALA A 11 0.00 16.35 6.57
C ALA A 11 0.96 15.62 5.61
N GLY A 12 0.46 15.16 4.45
CA GLY A 12 1.29 14.58 3.39
C GLY A 12 2.26 15.58 2.74
N PHE A 13 1.81 16.83 2.53
CA PHE A 13 2.66 17.89 1.98
C PHE A 13 3.62 18.51 3.03
N GLY A 14 3.17 18.68 4.27
CA GLY A 14 3.94 19.26 5.37
C GLY A 14 5.00 18.32 5.98
N GLY A 15 4.93 17.02 5.72
CA GLY A 15 6.00 16.07 6.06
C GLY A 15 7.23 16.18 5.15
N ALA A 16 7.07 16.73 3.94
CA ALA A 16 8.15 16.86 2.95
C ALA A 16 9.01 18.13 3.11
N LEU A 17 8.51 19.13 3.84
CA LEU A 17 9.18 20.42 4.05
C LEU A 17 9.30 20.63 5.56
N GLY A 18 10.48 20.38 6.11
CA GLY A 18 10.76 20.37 7.54
C GLY A 18 10.18 21.57 8.31
N ASP A 19 9.71 21.24 9.52
CA ASP A 19 9.11 22.11 10.54
C ASP A 19 7.72 22.70 10.22
N SER A 20 6.78 21.79 10.00
CA SER A 20 5.36 22.00 9.77
C SER A 20 4.58 22.29 11.06
N SER A 21 5.06 23.17 11.95
CA SER A 21 4.33 23.58 13.18
C SER A 21 3.97 25.09 13.21
N ALA A 22 4.80 25.93 12.59
CA ALA A 22 4.68 27.39 12.63
C ALA A 22 4.20 28.01 11.30
N THR A 23 4.52 27.38 10.17
CA THR A 23 4.19 27.86 8.82
C THR A 23 2.71 27.69 8.46
N TRP A 24 2.04 26.64 8.96
CA TRP A 24 0.61 26.43 8.70
C TRP A 24 -0.29 27.41 9.45
N ARG A 25 0.02 27.78 10.70
CA ARG A 25 -0.80 28.66 11.54
C ARG A 25 -1.09 30.03 10.94
N LEU A 26 -0.20 30.52 10.07
CA LEU A 26 -0.35 31.82 9.41
C LEU A 26 -1.10 31.75 8.07
N HIS A 27 -1.30 30.55 7.51
CA HIS A 27 -1.97 30.34 6.21
C HIS A 27 -3.31 29.59 6.34
N GLU A 28 -3.63 29.02 7.52
CA GLU A 28 -4.93 28.38 7.78
C GLU A 28 -6.15 29.22 7.39
N PRO A 29 -6.26 30.53 7.75
CA PRO A 29 -7.49 31.30 7.53
C PRO A 29 -7.72 31.74 6.07
N MET A 30 -6.76 31.51 5.17
CA MET A 30 -6.98 31.70 3.73
C MET A 30 -7.20 30.35 3.03
N ALA A 31 -6.56 29.30 3.55
CA ALA A 31 -6.72 27.96 3.03
C ALA A 31 -8.13 27.44 3.34
N ASP A 32 -8.65 27.61 4.56
CA ASP A 32 -9.99 27.16 4.93
C ASP A 32 -11.10 27.83 4.08
N GLU A 33 -11.02 29.12 3.80
CA GLU A 33 -11.98 29.83 2.91
C GLU A 33 -11.98 29.25 1.49
N VAL A 34 -10.80 29.07 0.90
CA VAL A 34 -10.67 28.49 -0.44
C VAL A 34 -11.11 27.03 -0.44
N LEU A 35 -10.74 26.25 0.57
CA LEU A 35 -11.05 24.83 0.68
C LEU A 35 -12.55 24.58 0.91
N MET A 36 -13.26 25.48 1.59
CA MET A 36 -14.71 25.41 1.76
C MET A 36 -15.47 25.68 0.45
N SER A 37 -14.87 26.44 -0.48
CA SER A 37 -15.48 26.71 -1.80
C SER A 37 -15.34 25.56 -2.80
N LEU A 38 -14.46 24.59 -2.52
CA LEU A 38 -14.17 23.49 -3.45
C LEU A 38 -15.18 22.35 -3.35
N PRO A 39 -15.50 21.68 -4.48
CA PRO A 39 -16.40 20.53 -4.49
C PRO A 39 -15.77 19.37 -3.71
N PRO A 40 -16.52 18.55 -2.96
CA PRO A 40 -15.99 17.54 -2.01
C PRO A 40 -15.04 16.49 -2.62
N ASN A 41 -15.00 16.36 -3.94
CA ASN A 41 -14.13 15.43 -4.67
C ASN A 41 -12.89 16.10 -5.30
N TRP A 42 -12.64 17.38 -5.03
CA TRP A 42 -11.52 18.14 -5.61
C TRP A 42 -10.15 17.47 -5.40
N ALA A 43 -9.94 16.86 -4.23
CA ALA A 43 -8.71 16.15 -3.90
C ALA A 43 -8.45 14.92 -4.81
N PHE A 44 -9.51 14.24 -5.26
CA PHE A 44 -9.37 13.13 -6.20
C PHE A 44 -8.88 13.60 -7.57
N TYR A 45 -9.43 14.73 -8.07
CA TYR A 45 -9.02 15.30 -9.35
C TYR A 45 -7.55 15.73 -9.34
N ILE A 46 -7.06 16.32 -8.26
CA ILE A 46 -5.64 16.67 -8.10
C ILE A 46 -4.75 15.43 -8.18
N ASN A 47 -5.12 14.35 -7.48
CA ASN A 47 -4.37 13.10 -7.55
C ASN A 47 -4.30 12.56 -8.99
N MET A 48 -5.40 12.59 -9.75
CA MET A 48 -5.42 12.14 -11.16
C MET A 48 -4.53 13.00 -12.06
N VAL A 49 -4.50 14.32 -11.84
CA VAL A 49 -3.62 15.22 -12.60
C VAL A 49 -2.16 14.93 -12.28
N ILE A 50 -1.81 14.73 -11.02
CA ILE A 50 -0.44 14.40 -10.60
C ILE A 50 -0.01 13.05 -11.17
N PHE A 51 -0.82 12.00 -11.02
CA PHE A 51 -0.54 10.68 -11.58
C PHE A 51 -0.42 10.72 -13.11
N GLY A 52 -1.33 11.44 -13.78
CA GLY A 52 -1.29 11.62 -15.23
C GLY A 52 -0.02 12.35 -15.69
N ALA A 53 0.38 13.43 -15.00
CA ALA A 53 1.57 14.21 -15.32
C ALA A 53 2.89 13.47 -15.04
N LEU A 54 2.92 12.61 -14.01
CA LEU A 54 4.09 11.79 -13.67
C LEU A 54 4.16 10.48 -14.47
N SER A 55 3.04 10.02 -15.03
CA SER A 55 2.96 8.79 -15.84
C SER A 55 3.99 8.68 -16.98
N PRO A 56 4.34 9.75 -17.73
CA PRO A 56 5.30 9.66 -18.82
C PRO A 56 6.71 9.31 -18.34
N ILE A 57 7.06 9.70 -17.11
CA ILE A 57 8.36 9.35 -16.51
C ILE A 57 8.49 7.83 -16.43
N TYR A 58 7.42 7.11 -16.08
CA TYR A 58 7.44 5.65 -16.04
C TYR A 58 7.53 4.99 -17.42
N VAL A 59 7.07 5.66 -18.48
CA VAL A 59 7.13 5.12 -19.84
C VAL A 59 8.49 5.39 -20.48
N PHE A 60 9.08 6.57 -20.24
CA PHE A 60 10.30 7.01 -20.91
C PHE A 60 11.57 6.80 -20.08
N ALA A 61 11.50 6.82 -18.75
CA ALA A 61 12.67 6.70 -17.88
C ALA A 61 12.90 5.29 -17.33
N LEU A 62 11.90 4.39 -17.37
CA LEU A 62 12.16 2.99 -17.02
C LEU A 62 12.96 2.33 -18.15
N PRO A 63 14.20 1.86 -17.89
CA PRO A 63 14.91 1.04 -18.84
C PRO A 63 14.07 -0.22 -19.10
N SER A 64 13.96 -0.63 -20.37
CA SER A 64 13.20 -1.82 -20.71
C SER A 64 13.81 -3.02 -19.98
N ILE A 65 13.20 -3.45 -18.89
CA ILE A 65 13.60 -4.67 -18.19
C ILE A 65 13.47 -5.79 -19.23
N PRO A 66 14.55 -6.54 -19.54
CA PRO A 66 14.50 -7.57 -20.56
C PRO A 66 13.47 -8.62 -20.13
N MET A 67 12.25 -8.49 -20.63
CA MET A 67 11.23 -9.51 -20.49
C MET A 67 11.76 -10.73 -21.20
N GLN A 68 12.09 -11.78 -20.44
CA GLN A 68 12.60 -13.07 -20.96
C GLN A 68 11.97 -13.38 -22.33
N PRO A 69 12.72 -13.20 -23.44
CA PRO A 69 12.14 -13.23 -24.77
C PRO A 69 11.70 -14.66 -25.08
N GLY A 70 10.41 -14.86 -25.34
CA GLY A 70 9.85 -16.15 -25.77
C GLY A 70 8.86 -16.83 -24.83
N ARG A 71 8.65 -16.34 -23.60
CA ARG A 71 7.59 -16.90 -22.72
C ARG A 71 6.22 -16.26 -22.97
N ARG A 72 5.18 -17.09 -23.12
CA ARG A 72 3.80 -16.61 -23.16
C ARG A 72 3.46 -15.99 -21.80
N TRP A 73 2.61 -14.96 -21.82
CA TRP A 73 2.16 -14.27 -20.60
C TRP A 73 1.42 -15.24 -19.66
N THR A 74 0.77 -16.26 -20.22
CA THR A 74 0.13 -17.36 -19.46
C THR A 74 1.10 -18.15 -18.61
N ASP A 75 2.34 -18.33 -19.06
CA ASP A 75 3.35 -19.13 -18.34
C ASP A 75 3.90 -18.32 -17.16
N LYS A 76 4.06 -17.00 -17.34
CA LYS A 76 4.45 -16.08 -16.25
C LYS A 76 3.39 -16.01 -15.15
N VAL A 77 2.12 -15.97 -15.52
CA VAL A 77 0.99 -15.89 -14.57
C VAL A 77 0.84 -17.19 -13.78
N LYS A 78 1.13 -18.35 -14.39
CA LYS A 78 1.14 -19.65 -13.69
C LYS A 78 2.32 -19.82 -12.73
N GLU A 79 3.40 -19.08 -12.93
CA GLU A 79 4.58 -19.11 -12.05
C GLU A 79 4.46 -18.20 -10.82
N LEU A 80 3.39 -17.43 -10.71
CA LEU A 80 3.14 -16.65 -9.50
C LEU A 80 2.73 -17.56 -8.35
N ASP A 81 3.23 -17.26 -7.14
CA ASP A 81 2.76 -17.88 -5.90
C ASP A 81 1.33 -17.43 -5.58
N TRP A 82 0.36 -18.10 -6.20
CA TRP A 82 -1.06 -17.87 -6.01
C TRP A 82 -1.49 -18.05 -4.56
N LEU A 83 -0.84 -18.94 -3.82
CA LEU A 83 -1.17 -19.18 -2.41
C LEU A 83 -0.76 -17.96 -1.58
N GLY A 84 0.48 -17.49 -1.74
CA GLY A 84 0.95 -16.25 -1.11
C GLY A 84 0.10 -15.03 -1.47
N VAL A 85 -0.31 -14.89 -2.73
CA VAL A 85 -1.20 -13.81 -3.19
C VAL A 85 -2.57 -13.89 -2.51
N MET A 86 -3.18 -15.07 -2.42
CA MET A 86 -4.49 -15.22 -1.80
C MET A 86 -4.46 -14.97 -0.29
N LEU A 87 -3.43 -15.45 0.40
CA LEU A 87 -3.27 -15.22 1.84
C LEU A 87 -3.01 -13.73 2.14
N SER A 88 -2.16 -13.08 1.36
CA SER A 88 -1.87 -11.64 1.52
C SER A 88 -3.09 -10.78 1.20
N ALA A 89 -3.81 -11.07 0.12
CA ALA A 89 -5.06 -10.39 -0.21
C ALA A 89 -6.11 -10.56 0.91
N GLY A 90 -6.31 -11.78 1.40
CA GLY A 90 -7.23 -12.07 2.49
C GLY A 90 -6.88 -11.33 3.79
N MET A 91 -5.59 -11.29 4.15
CA MET A 91 -5.08 -10.51 5.27
C MET A 91 -5.42 -9.02 5.11
N TYR A 92 -5.04 -8.38 4.01
CA TYR A 92 -5.28 -6.95 3.81
C TYR A 92 -6.77 -6.60 3.76
N VAL A 93 -7.58 -7.41 3.09
CA VAL A 93 -9.02 -7.20 3.01
C VAL A 93 -9.65 -7.28 4.40
N CYS A 94 -9.38 -8.34 5.16
CA CYS A 94 -9.93 -8.50 6.51
C CYS A 94 -9.45 -7.39 7.46
N PHE A 95 -8.18 -7.00 7.35
CA PHE A 95 -7.60 -5.91 8.14
C PHE A 95 -8.29 -4.58 7.84
N VAL A 96 -8.32 -4.15 6.58
CA VAL A 96 -8.93 -2.87 6.20
C VAL A 96 -10.41 -2.85 6.55
N LEU A 97 -11.12 -3.95 6.37
CA LEU A 97 -12.55 -4.07 6.67
C LEU A 97 -12.81 -3.97 8.19
N ALA A 98 -11.97 -4.62 9.02
CA ALA A 98 -12.06 -4.48 10.48
C ALA A 98 -11.87 -3.03 10.95
N PHE A 99 -10.90 -2.30 10.38
CA PHE A 99 -10.61 -0.91 10.78
C PHE A 99 -11.57 0.12 10.17
N THR A 100 -12.15 -0.19 9.02
CA THR A 100 -13.10 0.71 8.34
C THR A 100 -14.48 0.65 8.98
N PHE A 101 -14.95 -0.56 9.32
CA PHE A 101 -16.27 -0.75 9.95
C PHE A 101 -16.21 -0.78 11.48
N GLY A 102 -15.05 -1.10 12.06
CA GLY A 102 -14.81 -1.05 13.50
C GLY A 102 -14.86 0.38 14.04
N GLY A 103 -15.78 0.63 14.95
CA GLY A 103 -16.03 1.95 15.55
C GLY A 103 -16.96 2.86 14.75
N SER A 104 -17.24 2.54 13.49
CA SER A 104 -18.20 3.26 12.65
C SER A 104 -19.58 2.58 12.69
N GLU A 105 -19.68 1.39 12.09
CA GLU A 105 -20.94 0.62 12.04
C GLU A 105 -20.98 -0.48 13.09
N TRP A 106 -19.84 -1.08 13.42
CA TRP A 106 -19.74 -2.16 14.39
C TRP A 106 -18.95 -1.71 15.61
N ALA A 107 -19.49 -1.96 16.81
CA ALA A 107 -18.73 -1.75 18.04
C ALA A 107 -17.47 -2.62 18.02
N TRP A 108 -16.36 -2.09 18.55
CA TRP A 108 -15.09 -2.82 18.67
C TRP A 108 -15.21 -4.13 19.46
N SER A 109 -16.16 -4.18 20.39
CA SER A 109 -16.48 -5.37 21.19
C SER A 109 -17.36 -6.40 20.46
N SER A 110 -17.83 -6.09 19.25
CA SER A 110 -18.68 -7.02 18.49
C SER A 110 -17.89 -8.20 17.95
N GLY A 111 -18.50 -9.38 17.95
CA GLY A 111 -17.88 -10.61 17.46
C GLY A 111 -17.42 -10.53 16.01
N HIS A 112 -18.06 -9.70 15.18
CA HIS A 112 -17.68 -9.49 13.78
C HIS A 112 -16.30 -8.84 13.65
N VAL A 113 -16.05 -7.75 14.39
CA VAL A 113 -14.76 -7.03 14.36
C VAL A 113 -13.65 -7.93 14.90
N ILE A 114 -13.91 -8.63 16.01
CA ILE A 114 -12.94 -9.57 16.59
C ILE A 114 -12.63 -10.72 15.60
N ALA A 115 -13.65 -11.29 14.95
CA ALA A 115 -13.46 -12.34 13.95
C ALA A 115 -12.61 -11.86 12.77
N LEU A 116 -12.86 -10.66 12.24
CA LEU A 116 -12.08 -10.09 11.13
C LEU A 116 -10.62 -9.85 11.52
N VAL A 117 -10.36 -9.34 12.73
CA VAL A 117 -8.99 -9.13 13.24
C VAL A 117 -8.27 -10.47 13.43
N VAL A 118 -8.95 -11.47 13.99
CA VAL A 118 -8.38 -12.82 14.17
C VAL A 118 -8.11 -13.48 12.82
N VAL A 119 -9.03 -13.42 11.87
CA VAL A 119 -8.84 -13.97 10.52
C VAL A 119 -7.68 -13.28 9.80
N SER A 120 -7.56 -11.95 9.93
CA SER A 120 -6.40 -11.21 9.44
C SER A 120 -5.11 -11.69 10.08
N GLY A 121 -5.08 -11.87 11.40
CA GLY A 121 -3.91 -12.36 12.14
C GLY A 121 -3.52 -13.78 11.76
N VAL A 122 -4.48 -14.69 11.62
CA VAL A 122 -4.26 -16.08 11.19
C VAL A 122 -3.75 -16.12 9.75
N SER A 123 -4.32 -15.33 8.84
CA SER A 123 -3.87 -15.24 7.46
C SER A 123 -2.44 -14.68 7.38
N ALA A 124 -2.12 -13.68 8.20
CA ALA A 124 -0.77 -13.13 8.33
C ALA A 124 0.22 -14.17 8.87
N ALA A 125 -0.16 -14.92 9.92
CA ALA A 125 0.68 -15.96 10.50
C ALA A 125 0.91 -17.12 9.52
N ALA A 126 -0.13 -17.52 8.77
CA ALA A 126 -0.01 -18.54 7.74
C ALA A 126 0.88 -18.09 6.57
N PHE A 127 0.80 -16.80 6.19
CA PHE A 127 1.70 -16.22 5.20
C PHE A 127 3.14 -16.16 5.73
N ALA A 128 3.35 -15.70 6.96
CA ALA A 128 4.68 -15.67 7.58
C ALA A 128 5.27 -17.08 7.69
N ALA A 129 4.47 -18.07 8.10
CA ALA A 129 4.89 -19.47 8.16
C ALA A 129 5.26 -20.01 6.78
N SER A 130 4.50 -19.69 5.72
CA SER A 130 4.85 -20.10 4.35
C SER A 130 6.16 -19.47 3.88
N GLN A 131 6.42 -18.21 4.21
CA GLN A 131 7.71 -17.55 3.90
C GLN A 131 8.89 -18.16 4.70
N VAL A 132 8.70 -18.42 6.00
CA VAL A 132 9.74 -18.98 6.88
C VAL A 132 10.05 -20.45 6.55
N TRP A 133 9.03 -21.27 6.26
CA TRP A 133 9.25 -22.65 5.82
C TRP A 133 9.99 -22.70 4.50
N ALA A 134 9.65 -21.79 3.58
CA ALA A 134 10.36 -21.66 2.33
C ALA A 134 11.83 -21.26 2.59
N LEU A 135 12.10 -20.32 3.51
CA LEU A 135 13.48 -19.95 3.91
C LEU A 135 14.28 -21.11 4.51
N LEU A 136 13.68 -21.92 5.39
CA LEU A 136 14.40 -22.92 6.19
C LEU A 136 14.61 -24.26 5.47
N LEU A 137 13.69 -24.68 4.59
CA LEU A 137 13.64 -26.06 4.09
C LEU A 137 13.74 -26.21 2.56
N ALA A 138 13.57 -25.14 1.78
CA ALA A 138 13.40 -25.28 0.33
C ALA A 138 14.32 -24.35 -0.48
N ASP A 139 15.38 -24.95 -1.05
CA ASP A 139 16.09 -24.50 -2.25
C ASP A 139 15.16 -24.55 -3.50
N ARG A 140 13.98 -23.92 -3.40
CA ARG A 140 13.00 -23.78 -4.49
C ARG A 140 12.87 -22.30 -4.80
N ARG A 141 13.75 -21.86 -5.71
CA ARG A 141 14.12 -20.48 -6.00
C ARG A 141 13.16 -19.69 -6.90
N SER A 142 12.12 -20.29 -7.50
CA SER A 142 11.57 -19.71 -8.75
C SER A 142 10.18 -19.06 -8.72
N GLN A 143 9.43 -19.03 -7.62
CA GLN A 143 8.03 -18.55 -7.65
C GLN A 143 7.59 -17.66 -6.47
N ARG A 144 8.50 -17.23 -5.60
CA ARG A 144 8.12 -16.51 -4.36
C ARG A 144 7.64 -15.10 -4.65
N LEU A 145 6.55 -14.70 -4.00
CA LEU A 145 6.01 -13.34 -4.06
C LEU A 145 6.96 -12.30 -3.44
N PHE A 146 7.72 -12.69 -2.41
CA PHE A 146 8.73 -11.86 -1.78
C PHE A 146 10.02 -12.67 -1.57
N PRO A 147 11.09 -12.42 -2.33
CA PRO A 147 12.41 -13.00 -2.07
C PRO A 147 12.99 -12.37 -0.79
N VAL A 148 12.61 -12.97 0.34
CA VAL A 148 13.07 -12.63 1.70
C VAL A 148 14.59 -12.74 1.87
N ASP A 149 15.29 -13.33 0.90
CA ASP A 149 16.76 -13.32 0.78
C ASP A 149 17.34 -11.89 0.70
N PHE A 150 16.56 -10.91 0.21
CA PHE A 150 17.00 -9.51 0.17
C PHE A 150 17.04 -8.83 1.54
N LEU A 151 16.24 -9.29 2.52
CA LEU A 151 16.26 -8.70 3.86
C LEU A 151 17.58 -8.97 4.60
N GLY A 152 18.33 -9.99 4.19
CA GLY A 152 19.66 -10.29 4.74
C GLY A 152 20.78 -9.40 4.18
N ASN A 153 20.57 -8.72 3.04
CA ASN A 153 21.59 -7.90 2.37
C ASN A 153 21.03 -6.50 2.06
N LEU A 154 21.37 -5.54 2.93
CA LEU A 154 20.95 -4.14 2.82
C LEU A 154 21.25 -3.53 1.43
N GLN A 155 22.35 -3.93 0.80
CA GLN A 155 22.73 -3.47 -0.54
C GLN A 155 21.75 -3.93 -1.64
N LEU A 156 21.23 -5.16 -1.55
CA LEU A 156 20.24 -5.66 -2.50
C LEU A 156 18.87 -4.98 -2.29
N LEU A 157 18.56 -4.69 -1.03
CA LEU A 157 17.32 -3.99 -0.66
C LEU A 157 17.31 -2.54 -1.16
N LEU A 158 18.45 -1.84 -1.08
CA LEU A 158 18.61 -0.48 -1.62
C LEU A 158 18.58 -0.41 -3.15
N GLN A 159 18.89 -1.50 -3.85
CA GLN A 159 18.86 -1.55 -5.30
C GLN A 159 17.46 -1.84 -5.86
N TYR A 160 16.54 -2.32 -5.01
CA TYR A 160 15.17 -2.71 -5.38
C TYR A 160 14.11 -1.68 -4.95
N LEU A 161 14.44 -0.78 -4.03
CA LEU A 161 13.64 0.37 -3.58
C LEU A 161 13.86 1.58 -4.49
#